data_AF-A0A538JZK8-F1
#
_entry.id   AF-A0A538JZK8-F1
#
_cell.length_a   1.000
_cell.length_b   1.000
_cell.length_c   1.000
_cell.angle_alpha   90.00
_cell.angle_beta   90.00
_cell.angle_gamma   90.00
#
_symmetry.space_group_name_H-M   'P 1'
#
loop_
_entity.id
_entity.type
_entity.pdbx_description
1 polymer ?
#
loop_
_entity_poly.entity_id
_entity_poly.type
_entity_poly.pdbx_seq_one_letter_code
_entity_poly.pdbx_strand_id
1 'polypeptide(L)'
;MSDRWFDPEELEQLSRPTMDRAIEAIDAGDLDRARSLCEEMKHEWLMLHDLMAESVLSLISFVQDKLGDDGVKDAWEQSTEKGWRRHHDAIGRIDRRRLVYLLAATWRAHSGSGVGEHPGRFTITEDDEKITFTMNPCGSGQRLVRKGLYESAGYGRTHQAHDWSYGREGFPLYCTHCSFMNEKLPIEWSGYPLYPSDPPEDFSTDPCTWYWYKDPDAIPERHWARYGAVKPAR
;
A
#
# COMPACT_ATOMS: atom_id res chain seq x y z
N MET A 1 39.08 -16.25 29.06
CA MET A 1 37.67 -16.08 29.47
C MET A 1 36.89 -15.87 28.18
N SER A 2 35.77 -16.58 28.00
CA SER A 2 34.99 -16.49 26.77
C SER A 2 34.33 -15.12 26.72
N ASP A 3 34.61 -14.33 25.68
CA ASP A 3 33.97 -13.03 25.40
C ASP A 3 32.51 -13.26 25.00
N ARG A 4 31.66 -13.62 25.98
CA ARG A 4 30.22 -13.74 25.78
C ARG A 4 29.61 -12.34 25.82
N TRP A 5 28.85 -12.00 24.78
CA TRP A 5 28.19 -10.70 24.64
C TRP A 5 26.81 -10.65 25.30
N PHE A 6 26.15 -11.81 25.47
CA PHE A 6 24.78 -11.92 25.98
C PHE A 6 24.64 -13.09 26.96
N ASP A 7 23.77 -12.90 27.97
CA ASP A 7 23.31 -13.96 28.86
C ASP A 7 22.22 -14.82 28.18
N PRO A 8 22.10 -16.14 28.48
CA PRO A 8 21.05 -16.97 27.91
C PRO A 8 19.62 -16.44 28.05
N GLU A 9 19.28 -15.80 29.19
CA GLU A 9 17.94 -15.24 29.40
C GLU A 9 17.67 -14.09 28.42
N GLU A 10 18.67 -13.24 28.17
CA GLU A 10 18.56 -12.15 27.20
C GLU A 10 18.34 -12.68 25.78
N LEU A 11 19.09 -13.71 25.38
CA LEU A 11 18.93 -14.35 24.07
C LEU A 11 17.55 -15.00 23.90
N GLU A 12 17.01 -15.60 24.98
CA GLU A 12 15.65 -16.13 24.98
C GLU A 12 14.63 -15.01 24.74
N GLN A 13 14.77 -13.88 25.43
CA GLN A 13 13.86 -12.73 25.24
C GLN A 13 13.99 -12.09 23.85
N LEU A 14 15.20 -12.02 23.27
CA LEU A 14 15.41 -11.49 21.91
C LEU A 14 14.79 -12.37 20.82
N SER A 15 14.54 -13.65 21.10
CA SER A 15 14.02 -14.61 20.14
C SER A 15 12.48 -14.71 20.13
N ARG A 16 11.80 -13.78 20.79
CA ARG A 16 10.34 -13.81 21.00
C ARG A 16 9.66 -12.60 20.37
N PRO A 17 8.41 -12.74 19.89
CA PRO A 17 7.65 -11.62 19.38
C PRO A 17 7.52 -10.51 20.43
N THR A 18 7.84 -9.27 20.06
CA THR A 18 7.78 -8.13 20.98
C THR A 18 6.37 -7.89 21.54
N MET A 19 5.32 -8.25 20.79
CA MET A 19 3.94 -8.19 21.30
C MET A 19 3.67 -9.17 22.44
N ASP A 20 4.21 -10.39 22.37
CA ASP A 20 4.00 -11.39 23.43
C ASP A 20 4.68 -10.92 24.73
N ARG A 21 5.91 -10.42 24.61
CA ARG A 21 6.65 -9.81 25.71
C ARG A 21 5.92 -8.61 26.31
N ALA A 22 5.28 -7.79 25.46
CA ALA A 22 4.51 -6.63 25.92
C ALA A 22 3.26 -7.06 26.69
N ILE A 23 2.53 -8.07 26.21
CA ILE A 23 1.34 -8.61 26.88
C ILE A 23 1.72 -9.22 28.23
N GLU A 24 2.79 -10.00 28.30
CA GLU A 24 3.27 -10.58 29.55
C GLU A 24 3.67 -9.51 30.58
N ALA A 25 4.32 -8.44 30.13
CA ALA A 25 4.62 -7.29 31.00
C ALA A 25 3.35 -6.63 31.54
N ILE A 26 2.29 -6.51 30.72
CA ILE A 26 0.97 -6.00 31.16
C ILE A 26 0.39 -6.93 32.22
N ASP A 27 0.36 -8.24 31.97
CA ASP A 27 -0.22 -9.25 32.88
C ASP A 27 0.53 -9.29 34.23
N ALA A 28 1.84 -9.03 34.21
CA ALA A 28 2.67 -8.92 35.41
C ALA A 28 2.55 -7.55 36.13
N GLY A 29 1.87 -6.57 35.55
CA GLY A 29 1.74 -5.22 36.08
C GLY A 29 2.96 -4.31 35.82
N ASP A 30 3.92 -4.75 35.01
CA ASP A 30 5.09 -3.97 34.59
C ASP A 30 4.73 -3.07 33.38
N LEU A 31 3.98 -2.01 33.68
CA LEU A 31 3.47 -1.09 32.66
C LEU A 31 4.56 -0.26 31.98
N ASP A 32 5.68 -0.02 32.67
CA ASP A 32 6.82 0.71 32.10
C ASP A 32 7.51 -0.14 31.03
N ARG A 33 7.74 -1.43 31.30
CA ARG A 33 8.29 -2.36 30.30
C ARG A 33 7.33 -2.56 29.13
N ALA A 34 6.04 -2.75 29.42
CA ALA A 34 5.02 -2.88 28.37
C ALA A 34 4.99 -1.65 27.43
N ARG A 35 5.11 -0.44 27.99
CA ARG A 35 5.19 0.80 27.22
C ARG A 35 6.44 0.84 26.34
N SER A 36 7.61 0.49 26.88
CA SER A 36 8.87 0.47 26.10
C SER A 36 8.79 -0.50 24.92
N LEU A 37 8.27 -1.72 25.15
CA LEU A 37 8.10 -2.73 24.09
C LEU A 37 7.11 -2.27 23.00
N CYS A 38 6.03 -1.60 23.38
CA CYS A 38 5.09 -1.02 22.42
C CYS A 38 5.73 0.07 21.54
N GLU A 39 6.64 0.88 22.10
CA GLU A 39 7.39 1.89 21.34
C GLU A 39 8.43 1.25 20.41
N GLU A 40 9.17 0.24 20.90
CA GLU A 40 10.15 -0.53 20.11
C GLU A 40 9.49 -1.21 18.90
N MET A 41 8.33 -1.85 19.09
CA MET A 41 7.60 -2.57 18.05
C MET A 41 7.27 -1.68 16.83
N LYS A 42 7.09 -0.36 17.02
CA LYS A 42 6.83 0.57 15.90
C LYS A 42 7.94 0.50 14.84
N HIS A 43 9.18 0.24 15.26
CA HIS A 43 10.36 0.25 14.40
C HIS A 43 10.65 -1.10 13.74
N GLU A 44 10.19 -2.22 14.30
CA GLU A 44 10.49 -3.57 13.78
C GLU A 44 9.96 -3.78 12.37
N TRP A 45 8.79 -3.21 12.06
CA TRP A 45 8.17 -3.32 10.74
C TRP A 45 8.77 -2.37 9.71
N LEU A 46 9.25 -1.19 10.12
CA LEU A 46 9.61 -0.11 9.21
C LEU A 46 10.65 -0.53 8.17
N MET A 47 11.71 -1.22 8.61
CA MET A 47 12.80 -1.63 7.72
C MET A 47 12.29 -2.61 6.66
N LEU A 48 11.55 -3.65 7.07
CA LEU A 48 11.01 -4.65 6.14
C LEU A 48 10.02 -4.03 5.16
N HIS A 49 9.13 -3.17 5.65
CA HIS A 49 8.19 -2.43 4.81
C HIS A 49 8.91 -1.64 3.71
N ASP A 50 9.88 -0.80 4.09
CA ASP A 50 10.58 0.07 3.16
C ASP A 50 11.44 -0.74 2.19
N LEU A 51 12.09 -1.80 2.67
CA LEU A 51 12.83 -2.73 1.83
C LEU A 51 11.94 -3.37 0.76
N MET A 52 10.73 -3.84 1.11
CA MET A 52 9.83 -4.44 0.14
C MET A 52 9.32 -3.43 -0.89
N ALA A 53 8.91 -2.23 -0.45
CA ALA A 53 8.42 -1.20 -1.35
C ALA A 53 9.49 -0.76 -2.36
N GLU A 54 10.72 -0.51 -1.87
CA GLU A 54 11.82 -0.12 -2.75
C GLU A 54 12.29 -1.27 -3.63
N SER A 55 12.35 -2.50 -3.13
CA SER A 55 12.72 -3.68 -3.95
C SER A 55 11.78 -3.87 -5.13
N VAL A 56 10.48 -3.64 -4.92
CA VAL A 56 9.48 -3.71 -5.99
C VAL A 56 9.65 -2.54 -6.97
N LEU A 57 9.92 -1.32 -6.51
CA LEU A 57 10.24 -0.18 -7.39
C LEU A 57 11.50 -0.44 -8.22
N SER A 58 12.55 -0.98 -7.60
CA SER A 58 13.80 -1.35 -8.26
C SER A 58 13.57 -2.40 -9.35
N LEU A 59 12.82 -3.47 -9.01
CA LEU A 59 12.49 -4.52 -9.97
C LEU A 59 11.69 -4.01 -11.15
N ILE A 60 10.64 -3.19 -10.92
CA ILE A 60 9.82 -2.68 -12.01
C ILE A 60 10.57 -1.64 -12.87
N SER A 61 11.49 -0.86 -12.27
CA SER A 61 12.37 0.04 -13.02
C SER A 61 13.31 -0.76 -13.92
N PHE A 62 13.90 -1.85 -13.42
CA PHE A 62 14.72 -2.75 -14.23
C PHE A 62 13.91 -3.35 -15.41
N VAL A 63 12.66 -3.73 -15.17
CA VAL A 63 11.76 -4.21 -16.23
C VAL A 63 11.57 -3.12 -17.29
N GLN A 64 11.31 -1.88 -16.90
CA GLN A 64 11.19 -0.74 -17.83
C GLN A 64 12.47 -0.54 -18.64
N ASP A 65 13.64 -0.59 -18.01
CA ASP A 65 14.93 -0.41 -18.69
C ASP A 65 15.18 -1.48 -19.77
N LYS A 66 14.67 -2.69 -19.57
CA LYS A 66 14.89 -3.82 -20.48
C LYS A 66 13.81 -3.97 -21.54
N LEU A 67 12.57 -3.67 -21.19
CA LEU A 67 11.38 -4.04 -21.98
C LEU A 67 10.46 -2.85 -22.26
N GLY A 68 10.81 -1.66 -21.80
CA GLY A 68 9.98 -0.46 -21.93
C GLY A 68 8.69 -0.52 -21.08
N ASP A 69 7.80 0.44 -21.35
CA ASP A 69 6.52 0.55 -20.65
C ASP A 69 5.61 -0.68 -20.87
N ASP A 70 5.72 -1.34 -22.02
CA ASP A 70 4.98 -2.58 -22.31
C ASP A 70 5.40 -3.71 -21.37
N GLY A 71 6.70 -3.85 -21.09
CA GLY A 71 7.18 -4.83 -20.11
C GLY A 71 6.70 -4.53 -18.69
N VAL A 72 6.60 -3.25 -18.31
CA VAL A 72 6.02 -2.83 -17.01
C VAL A 72 4.57 -3.28 -16.92
N LYS A 73 3.79 -3.02 -17.96
CA LYS A 73 2.39 -3.45 -18.05
C LYS A 73 2.27 -4.97 -17.90
N ASP A 74 3.01 -5.74 -18.70
CA ASP A 74 2.98 -7.21 -18.66
C ASP A 74 3.36 -7.75 -17.27
N ALA A 75 4.39 -7.16 -16.64
CA ALA A 75 4.82 -7.54 -15.31
C ALA A 75 3.74 -7.29 -14.26
N TRP A 76 3.07 -6.13 -14.30
CA TRP A 76 1.99 -5.81 -13.39
C TRP A 76 0.75 -6.66 -13.62
N GLU A 77 0.35 -6.89 -14.86
CA GLU A 77 -0.78 -7.77 -15.20
C GLU A 77 -0.53 -9.17 -14.65
N GLN A 78 0.64 -9.75 -14.94
CA GLN A 78 0.97 -11.10 -14.46
C GLN A 78 1.07 -11.18 -12.93
N SER A 79 1.72 -10.21 -12.30
CA SER A 79 1.90 -10.17 -10.85
C SER A 79 0.56 -10.03 -10.12
N THR A 80 -0.30 -9.13 -10.61
CA THR A 80 -1.61 -8.86 -10.02
C THR A 80 -2.57 -10.02 -10.25
N GLU A 81 -2.56 -10.63 -11.44
CA GLU A 81 -3.31 -11.86 -11.73
C GLU A 81 -2.95 -13.00 -10.75
N LYS A 82 -1.66 -13.27 -10.53
CA LYS A 82 -1.21 -14.37 -9.67
C LYS A 82 -1.31 -14.06 -8.18
N GLY A 83 -1.00 -12.82 -7.78
CA GLY A 83 -0.85 -12.41 -6.39
C GLY A 83 -2.12 -11.80 -5.78
N TRP A 84 -2.89 -11.07 -6.58
CA TRP A 84 -4.01 -10.25 -6.09
C TRP A 84 -5.39 -10.81 -6.40
N ARG A 85 -5.60 -11.49 -7.53
CA ARG A 85 -6.93 -11.99 -7.95
C ARG A 85 -7.64 -12.80 -6.86
N ARG A 86 -6.93 -13.69 -6.16
CA ARG A 86 -7.49 -14.46 -5.04
C ARG A 86 -8.01 -13.59 -3.88
N HIS A 87 -7.35 -12.47 -3.62
CA HIS A 87 -7.74 -11.53 -2.56
C HIS A 87 -8.92 -10.68 -3.02
N HIS A 88 -8.90 -10.20 -4.26
CA HIS A 88 -10.05 -9.54 -4.90
C HIS A 88 -11.31 -10.42 -4.76
N ASP A 89 -11.24 -11.70 -5.13
CA ASP A 89 -12.39 -12.61 -5.07
C ASP A 89 -12.86 -12.86 -3.63
N ALA A 90 -11.94 -12.90 -2.67
CA ALA A 90 -12.26 -13.03 -1.26
C ALA A 90 -12.96 -11.77 -0.73
N ILE A 91 -12.51 -10.58 -1.15
CA ILE A 91 -13.09 -9.29 -0.76
C ILE A 91 -14.55 -9.19 -1.17
N GLY A 92 -14.92 -9.67 -2.36
CA GLY A 92 -16.31 -9.71 -2.83
C GLY A 92 -17.26 -10.53 -1.95
N ARG A 93 -16.74 -11.37 -1.05
CA ARG A 93 -17.50 -12.23 -0.13
C ARG A 93 -17.54 -11.68 1.30
N ILE A 94 -16.82 -10.61 1.58
CA ILE A 94 -16.77 -9.98 2.90
C ILE A 94 -17.86 -8.91 2.96
N ASP A 95 -18.54 -8.82 4.11
CA ASP A 95 -19.44 -7.71 4.39
C ASP A 95 -18.72 -6.37 4.15
N ARG A 96 -19.30 -5.50 3.30
CA ARG A 96 -18.62 -4.27 2.87
C ARG A 96 -18.28 -3.35 4.04
N ARG A 97 -19.09 -3.33 5.09
CA ARG A 97 -18.79 -2.56 6.32
C ARG A 97 -17.62 -3.17 7.08
N ARG A 98 -17.54 -4.50 7.19
CA ARG A 98 -16.39 -5.18 7.80
C ARG A 98 -15.08 -4.88 7.06
N LEU A 99 -15.11 -4.77 5.74
CA LEU A 99 -13.90 -4.48 4.95
C LEU A 99 -13.28 -3.12 5.31
N VAL A 100 -14.08 -2.13 5.73
CA VAL A 100 -13.56 -0.82 6.18
C VAL A 100 -12.54 -0.97 7.31
N TYR A 101 -12.81 -1.86 8.27
CA TYR A 101 -11.87 -2.13 9.37
C TYR A 101 -10.57 -2.78 8.87
N LEU A 102 -10.67 -3.67 7.88
CA LEU A 102 -9.50 -4.33 7.29
C LEU A 102 -8.66 -3.34 6.47
N LEU A 103 -9.30 -2.50 5.65
CA LEU A 103 -8.62 -1.42 4.93
C LEU A 103 -7.95 -0.44 5.88
N ALA A 104 -8.63 -0.02 6.95
CA ALA A 104 -8.03 0.83 7.97
C ALA A 104 -6.82 0.16 8.64
N ALA A 105 -6.86 -1.15 8.89
CA ALA A 105 -5.72 -1.91 9.42
C ALA A 105 -4.55 -1.94 8.42
N THR A 106 -4.83 -2.18 7.14
CA THR A 106 -3.83 -2.13 6.06
C THR A 106 -3.15 -0.78 6.00
N TRP A 107 -3.90 0.33 6.09
CA TRP A 107 -3.33 1.68 6.06
C TRP A 107 -2.54 2.03 7.33
N ARG A 108 -2.92 1.51 8.50
CA ARG A 108 -2.08 1.60 9.70
C ARG A 108 -0.77 0.82 9.56
N ALA A 109 -0.79 -0.34 8.90
CA ALA A 109 0.45 -1.07 8.61
C ALA A 109 1.33 -0.33 7.59
N HIS A 110 0.74 0.26 6.55
CA HIS A 110 1.44 1.04 5.54
C HIS A 110 1.92 2.41 6.04
N SER A 111 1.40 2.91 7.17
CA SER A 111 1.91 4.17 7.75
C SER A 111 3.32 4.04 8.31
N GLY A 112 3.89 2.83 8.35
CA GLY A 112 5.16 2.54 9.00
C GLY A 112 5.09 2.85 10.49
N SER A 113 3.93 2.61 11.13
CA SER A 113 3.68 2.91 12.54
C SER A 113 3.91 4.39 12.93
N GLY A 114 3.88 5.30 11.95
CA GLY A 114 4.16 6.73 12.17
C GLY A 114 5.64 7.06 12.38
N VAL A 115 6.55 6.10 12.17
CA VAL A 115 8.01 6.28 12.32
C VAL A 115 8.71 6.28 10.95
N GLY A 116 9.99 6.68 10.95
CA GLY A 116 10.82 6.74 9.75
C GLY A 116 10.70 8.05 8.98
N GLU A 117 11.41 8.13 7.86
CA GLU A 117 11.38 9.29 6.97
C GLU A 117 10.05 9.33 6.19
N HIS A 118 9.42 10.51 6.17
CA HIS A 118 8.10 10.76 5.59
C HIS A 118 7.08 9.67 5.95
N PRO A 119 6.73 9.46 7.23
CA PRO A 119 5.82 8.39 7.63
C PRO A 119 4.47 8.56 6.92
N GLY A 120 3.88 7.44 6.51
CA GLY A 120 2.57 7.47 5.86
C GLY A 120 1.51 8.01 6.82
N ARG A 121 0.57 8.79 6.29
CA ARG A 121 -0.54 9.33 7.09
C ARG A 121 -1.82 9.23 6.30
N PHE A 122 -2.92 8.99 7.00
CA PHE A 122 -4.22 8.93 6.34
C PHE A 122 -5.34 9.35 7.28
N THR A 123 -6.43 9.82 6.67
CA THR A 123 -7.72 10.08 7.31
C THR A 123 -8.79 9.21 6.67
N ILE A 124 -9.87 8.96 7.42
CA ILE A 124 -11.05 8.28 6.92
C ILE A 124 -12.25 9.20 7.14
N THR A 125 -13.02 9.45 6.10
CA THR A 125 -14.32 10.13 6.16
C THR A 125 -15.41 9.26 5.56
N GLU A 126 -16.66 9.54 5.90
CA GLU A 126 -17.84 8.85 5.39
C GLU A 126 -18.89 9.88 4.97
N ASP A 127 -19.49 9.64 3.81
CA ASP A 127 -20.72 10.29 3.37
C ASP A 127 -21.82 9.22 3.13
N ASP A 128 -22.97 9.63 2.60
CA ASP A 128 -24.10 8.71 2.36
C ASP A 128 -23.78 7.58 1.36
N GLU A 129 -22.81 7.79 0.46
CA GLU A 129 -22.48 6.87 -0.64
C GLU A 129 -21.27 5.99 -0.34
N LYS A 130 -20.25 6.52 0.35
CA LYS A 130 -18.91 5.92 0.40
C LYS A 130 -18.11 6.28 1.63
N ILE A 131 -17.08 5.46 1.84
CA ILE A 131 -15.97 5.74 2.74
C ILE A 131 -14.80 6.26 1.90
N THR A 132 -14.17 7.34 2.33
CA THR A 132 -13.02 7.94 1.64
C THR A 132 -11.78 7.82 2.51
N PHE A 133 -10.73 7.24 1.96
CA PHE A 133 -9.40 7.16 2.56
C PHE A 133 -8.50 8.17 1.86
N THR A 134 -8.09 9.21 2.57
CA THR A 134 -7.22 10.27 2.04
C THR A 134 -5.85 10.14 2.68
N MET A 135 -4.82 9.89 1.88
CA MET A 135 -3.48 9.57 2.37
C MET A 135 -2.46 10.60 1.91
N ASN A 136 -1.66 11.15 2.83
CA ASN A 136 -0.69 12.20 2.54
C ASN A 136 0.52 12.18 3.51
N PRO A 137 1.67 11.61 3.11
CA PRO A 137 1.83 10.78 1.92
C PRO A 137 1.08 9.45 2.12
N CYS A 138 0.66 8.84 1.01
CA CYS A 138 0.35 7.41 1.01
C CYS A 138 1.57 6.63 1.49
N GLY A 139 1.33 5.60 2.29
CA GLY A 139 2.38 4.82 2.95
C GLY A 139 3.32 4.07 2.02
N SER A 140 3.07 4.10 0.71
CA SER A 140 3.79 3.35 -0.30
C SER A 140 4.49 4.28 -1.30
N GLY A 141 3.97 4.43 -2.53
CA GLY A 141 4.67 5.13 -3.61
C GLY A 141 4.96 6.62 -3.38
N GLN A 142 4.06 7.36 -2.72
CA GLN A 142 4.32 8.76 -2.38
C GLN A 142 5.52 8.92 -1.43
N ARG A 143 5.75 7.96 -0.52
CA ARG A 143 6.95 7.98 0.32
C ARG A 143 8.22 7.81 -0.50
N LEU A 144 8.22 6.91 -1.49
CA LEU A 144 9.36 6.72 -2.38
C LEU A 144 9.68 8.00 -3.17
N VAL A 145 8.65 8.72 -3.64
CA VAL A 145 8.82 10.02 -4.28
C VAL A 145 9.37 11.07 -3.30
N ARG A 146 8.81 11.20 -2.10
CA ARG A 146 9.25 12.22 -1.12
C ARG A 146 10.66 11.99 -0.58
N LYS A 147 11.09 10.73 -0.49
CA LYS A 147 12.48 10.35 -0.23
C LYS A 147 13.45 10.68 -1.37
N GLY A 148 12.94 11.16 -2.52
CA GLY A 148 13.74 11.51 -3.69
C GLY A 148 14.40 10.31 -4.36
N LEU A 149 13.85 9.10 -4.21
CA LEU A 149 14.49 7.88 -4.71
C LEU A 149 14.47 7.79 -6.25
N TYR A 150 13.47 8.41 -6.88
CA TYR A 150 13.41 8.47 -8.34
C TYR A 150 14.59 9.26 -8.91
N GLU A 151 14.94 10.36 -8.26
CA GLU A 151 16.01 11.25 -8.69
C GLU A 151 17.39 10.78 -8.20
N SER A 152 17.50 10.31 -6.95
CA SER A 152 18.78 9.92 -6.34
C SER A 152 19.26 8.51 -6.73
N ALA A 153 18.33 7.56 -6.94
CA ALA A 153 18.65 6.19 -7.34
C ALA A 153 18.34 5.89 -8.82
N GLY A 154 17.75 6.85 -9.55
CA GLY A 154 17.43 6.70 -10.97
C GLY A 154 16.26 5.75 -11.26
N TYR A 155 15.31 5.60 -10.32
CA TYR A 155 14.14 4.75 -10.54
C TYR A 155 13.18 5.32 -11.59
N GLY A 156 12.52 4.42 -12.32
CA GLY A 156 11.79 4.73 -13.53
C GLY A 156 10.46 5.47 -13.30
N ARG A 157 10.09 6.29 -14.27
CA ARG A 157 8.76 6.90 -14.43
C ARG A 157 8.23 6.50 -15.80
N THR A 158 6.91 6.43 -15.99
CA THR A 158 6.35 6.07 -17.32
C THR A 158 6.93 6.97 -18.41
N HIS A 159 7.35 6.37 -19.52
CA HIS A 159 7.90 7.12 -20.65
C HIS A 159 6.81 7.81 -21.47
N GLN A 160 5.58 7.29 -21.41
CA GLN A 160 4.42 7.85 -22.08
C GLN A 160 3.20 7.83 -21.16
N ALA A 161 2.12 8.47 -21.61
CA ALA A 161 0.81 8.37 -20.98
C ALA A 161 0.14 7.04 -21.33
N HIS A 162 -0.38 6.35 -20.31
CA HIS A 162 -1.07 5.07 -20.43
C HIS A 162 -2.38 5.10 -19.63
N ASP A 163 -3.34 4.24 -19.99
CA ASP A 163 -4.55 4.03 -19.19
C ASP A 163 -4.19 3.60 -17.75
N TRP A 164 -3.21 2.70 -17.61
CA TRP A 164 -2.68 2.22 -16.34
C TRP A 164 -1.75 3.22 -15.62
N SER A 165 -1.50 4.39 -16.20
CA SER A 165 -0.82 5.52 -15.54
C SER A 165 -1.74 6.73 -15.36
N TYR A 166 -3.06 6.50 -15.33
CA TYR A 166 -4.09 7.55 -15.23
C TYR A 166 -4.01 8.58 -16.37
N GLY A 167 -3.54 8.16 -17.54
CA GLY A 167 -3.33 9.02 -18.70
C GLY A 167 -2.14 9.97 -18.57
N ARG A 168 -1.18 9.68 -17.68
CA ARG A 168 -0.06 10.59 -17.37
C ARG A 168 1.29 10.00 -17.80
N GLU A 169 2.05 10.81 -18.54
CA GLU A 169 3.48 10.62 -18.77
C GLU A 169 4.27 11.02 -17.53
N GLY A 170 5.42 10.40 -17.28
CA GLY A 170 6.26 10.69 -16.11
C GLY A 170 5.63 10.22 -14.78
N PHE A 171 4.64 9.33 -14.82
CA PHE A 171 3.99 8.83 -13.62
C PHE A 171 4.93 7.89 -12.86
N PRO A 172 5.06 7.98 -11.52
CA PRO A 172 6.00 7.15 -10.78
C PRO A 172 5.67 5.65 -10.93
N LEU A 173 6.62 4.84 -11.40
CA LEU A 173 6.32 3.44 -11.76
C LEU A 173 5.77 2.61 -10.62
N TYR A 174 6.32 2.75 -9.40
CA TYR A 174 5.75 2.05 -8.26
C TYR A 174 4.26 2.38 -8.07
N CYS A 175 3.81 3.62 -8.30
CA CYS A 175 2.42 3.99 -8.11
C CYS A 175 1.47 3.37 -9.16
N THR A 176 1.97 2.84 -10.28
CA THR A 176 1.11 2.26 -11.32
C THR A 176 0.48 0.94 -10.89
N HIS A 177 1.07 0.20 -9.94
CA HIS A 177 0.46 -1.03 -9.41
C HIS A 177 -0.95 -0.77 -8.84
N CYS A 178 -1.21 0.43 -8.31
CA CYS A 178 -2.52 0.80 -7.79
C CYS A 178 -3.59 0.76 -8.89
N SER A 179 -3.30 1.21 -10.12
CA SER A 179 -4.30 1.22 -11.20
C SER A 179 -4.70 -0.21 -11.60
N PHE A 180 -3.71 -1.11 -11.71
CA PHE A 180 -3.94 -2.54 -12.00
C PHE A 180 -4.72 -3.23 -10.88
N MET A 181 -4.28 -3.04 -9.63
CA MET A 181 -4.84 -3.71 -8.45
C MET A 181 -6.25 -3.23 -8.10
N ASN A 182 -6.52 -1.93 -8.28
CA ASN A 182 -7.73 -1.30 -7.77
C ASN A 182 -8.84 -1.15 -8.81
N GLU A 183 -8.48 -0.89 -10.07
CA GLU A 183 -9.46 -0.51 -11.09
C GLU A 183 -9.37 -1.39 -12.33
N LYS A 184 -8.26 -1.33 -13.10
CA LYS A 184 -8.15 -1.96 -14.41
C LYS A 184 -8.50 -3.45 -14.40
N LEU A 185 -7.80 -4.25 -13.59
CA LEU A 185 -8.04 -5.69 -13.55
C LEU A 185 -9.31 -6.07 -12.79
N PRO A 186 -9.69 -5.44 -11.67
CA PRO A 186 -11.01 -5.64 -11.08
C PRO A 186 -12.18 -5.41 -12.04
N ILE A 187 -12.10 -4.41 -12.92
CA ILE A 187 -13.11 -4.18 -13.97
C ILE A 187 -13.19 -5.39 -14.91
N GLU A 188 -12.06 -5.95 -15.34
CA GLU A 188 -12.01 -7.13 -16.20
C GLU A 188 -12.51 -8.40 -15.49
N TRP A 189 -12.23 -8.55 -14.20
CA TRP A 189 -12.58 -9.74 -13.43
C TRP A 189 -14.02 -9.76 -12.92
N SER A 190 -14.54 -8.61 -12.51
CA SER A 190 -15.83 -8.49 -11.80
C SER A 190 -16.78 -7.45 -12.36
N GLY A 191 -16.37 -6.70 -13.39
CA GLY A 191 -17.20 -5.68 -14.04
C GLY A 191 -17.20 -4.32 -13.34
N TYR A 192 -16.49 -4.16 -12.22
CA TYR A 192 -16.38 -2.89 -11.50
C TYR A 192 -15.00 -2.68 -10.86
N PRO A 193 -14.54 -1.42 -10.70
CA PRO A 193 -13.33 -1.10 -9.97
C PRO A 193 -13.50 -1.42 -8.47
N LEU A 194 -12.56 -2.15 -7.89
CA LEU A 194 -12.60 -2.58 -6.49
C LEU A 194 -12.43 -1.41 -5.52
N TYR A 195 -11.39 -0.60 -5.74
CA TYR A 195 -11.07 0.57 -4.93
C TYR A 195 -10.86 1.79 -5.84
N PRO A 196 -11.94 2.41 -6.36
CA PRO A 196 -11.82 3.60 -7.19
C PRO A 196 -10.85 4.59 -6.55
N SER A 197 -9.92 5.14 -7.34
CA SER A 197 -8.85 5.97 -6.77
C SER A 197 -8.47 7.15 -7.64
N ASP A 198 -8.02 8.21 -6.97
CA ASP A 198 -7.40 9.37 -7.60
C ASP A 198 -5.97 9.52 -7.06
N PRO A 199 -4.96 9.42 -7.95
CA PRO A 199 -3.58 9.64 -7.55
C PRO A 199 -3.33 11.13 -7.26
N PRO A 200 -2.26 11.47 -6.53
CA PRO A 200 -1.86 12.85 -6.32
C PRO A 200 -1.54 13.55 -7.65
N GLU A 201 -1.92 14.81 -7.81
CA GLU A 201 -1.43 15.62 -8.93
C GLU A 201 0.05 15.97 -8.70
N ASP A 202 0.36 16.57 -7.55
CA ASP A 202 1.71 16.73 -7.02
C ASP A 202 2.01 15.70 -5.92
N PHE A 203 2.92 14.76 -6.21
CA PHE A 203 3.32 13.71 -5.28
C PHE A 203 4.02 14.23 -4.00
N SER A 204 4.53 15.47 -4.03
CA SER A 204 5.20 16.10 -2.88
C SER A 204 4.22 16.70 -1.87
N THR A 205 3.02 17.10 -2.30
CA THR A 205 2.08 17.86 -1.44
C THR A 205 0.66 17.30 -1.43
N ASP A 206 0.14 16.80 -2.55
CA ASP A 206 -1.25 16.38 -2.67
C ASP A 206 -1.50 15.00 -2.07
N PRO A 207 -2.74 14.67 -1.67
CA PRO A 207 -3.09 13.34 -1.21
C PRO A 207 -3.30 12.35 -2.34
N CYS A 208 -3.02 11.08 -2.07
CA CYS A 208 -3.62 9.96 -2.81
C CYS A 208 -4.98 9.63 -2.17
N THR A 209 -6.02 9.36 -2.95
CA THR A 209 -7.37 9.11 -2.43
C THR A 209 -7.92 7.80 -2.94
N TRP A 210 -8.42 6.96 -2.03
CA TRP A 210 -9.14 5.73 -2.34
C TRP A 210 -10.58 5.83 -1.83
N TYR A 211 -11.51 5.31 -2.62
CA TYR A 211 -12.93 5.27 -2.29
C TYR A 211 -13.38 3.82 -2.07
N TRP A 212 -14.24 3.63 -1.07
CA TRP A 212 -14.96 2.39 -0.85
C TRP A 212 -16.46 2.70 -0.83
N TYR A 213 -17.09 2.53 -1.99
CA TYR A 213 -18.52 2.78 -2.14
C TYR A 213 -19.34 1.72 -1.40
N LYS A 214 -20.43 2.13 -0.76
CA LYS A 214 -21.36 1.23 -0.06
C LYS A 214 -22.11 0.34 -1.06
N ASP A 215 -22.46 0.89 -2.22
CA ASP A 215 -22.99 0.18 -3.39
C ASP A 215 -22.03 0.38 -4.58
N PRO A 216 -21.47 -0.69 -5.20
CA PRO A 216 -20.65 -0.57 -6.40
C PRO A 216 -21.31 0.19 -7.56
N ASP A 217 -22.64 0.21 -7.61
CA ASP A 217 -23.36 0.94 -8.65
C ASP A 217 -23.39 2.45 -8.45
N ALA A 218 -23.07 2.93 -7.24
CA ALA A 218 -22.87 4.35 -7.00
C ALA A 218 -21.50 4.86 -7.51
N ILE A 219 -20.59 3.96 -7.92
CA ILE A 219 -19.28 4.36 -8.44
C ILE A 219 -19.47 5.18 -9.74
N PRO A 220 -18.88 6.38 -9.87
CA PRO A 220 -18.99 7.20 -11.07
C PRO A 220 -18.39 6.53 -12.32
N GLU A 221 -19.03 6.75 -13.48
CA GLU A 221 -18.64 6.16 -14.78
C GLU A 221 -17.18 6.46 -15.18
N ARG A 222 -16.62 7.60 -14.75
CA ARG A 222 -15.23 8.01 -15.02
C ARG A 222 -14.19 6.94 -14.68
N HIS A 223 -14.48 6.07 -13.71
CA HIS A 223 -13.57 5.00 -13.29
C HIS A 223 -13.52 3.83 -14.27
N TRP A 224 -14.54 3.64 -15.11
CA TRP A 224 -14.49 2.71 -16.25
C TRP A 224 -13.96 3.40 -17.50
N ALA A 225 -14.46 4.60 -17.79
CA ALA A 225 -14.17 5.32 -19.03
C ALA A 225 -12.66 5.58 -19.23
N ARG A 226 -11.90 5.81 -18.15
CA ARG A 226 -10.44 6.00 -18.21
C ARG A 226 -9.67 4.78 -18.73
N TYR A 227 -10.27 3.58 -18.67
CA TYR A 227 -9.70 2.32 -19.19
C TYR A 227 -10.36 1.90 -20.50
N GLY A 228 -11.16 2.77 -21.13
CA GLY A 228 -11.96 2.41 -22.31
C GLY A 228 -13.09 1.41 -22.01
N ALA A 229 -13.39 1.15 -20.74
CA ALA A 229 -14.48 0.28 -20.32
C ALA A 229 -15.79 1.07 -20.21
N VAL A 230 -16.90 0.35 -20.30
CA VAL A 230 -18.25 0.91 -20.12
C VAL A 230 -18.79 0.45 -18.79
N LYS A 231 -19.29 1.39 -17.97
CA LYS A 231 -19.99 1.03 -16.74
C LYS A 231 -21.24 0.20 -17.11
N PRO A 232 -21.43 -0.99 -16.55
CA PRO A 232 -22.59 -1.82 -16.87
C PRO A 232 -23.90 -1.07 -16.65
N ALA A 233 -24.76 -1.03 -17.67
CA ALA A 233 -26.14 -0.60 -17.51
C ALA A 233 -26.90 -1.69 -16.74
N ARG A 234 -27.58 -1.33 -15.65
CA ARG A 234 -28.52 -2.22 -14.98
C ARG A 234 -29.80 -2.36 -15.81
#